data_AF-A8LTD3-F1
#
_entry.id   AF-A8LTD3-F1
#
_cell.length_a   1.000
_cell.length_b   1.000
_cell.length_c   1.000
_cell.angle_alpha   90.00
_cell.angle_beta   90.00
_cell.angle_gamma   90.00
#
_symmetry.space_group_name_H-M   'P 1'
#
loop_
_entity.id
_entity.type
_entity.pdbx_description
1 polymer ?
#
loop_
_entity_poly.entity_id
_entity_poly.type
_entity_poly.pdbx_seq_one_letter_code
_entity_poly.pdbx_strand_id
1 'polypeptide(L)'
;MTELMAMFVGICAAIVMGIVHHYALSGILKFSPQRSDGSGFRIILTFSALLLLHVLELVTLAVFNTMVVASVLPQSFSNSPPMFQDVLYVTGISFSTLGYSSIEVVGPFRLLLMLQSLLGFMLLTWSATFLYSACQQVWQKAKDD
;
A
#
# COMPACT_ATOMS: atom_id res chain seq x y z
N MET A 1 24.43 1.57 -0.81
CA MET A 1 23.63 1.04 -1.95
C MET A 1 23.73 2.02 -3.11
N THR A 2 23.90 1.55 -4.35
CA THR A 2 23.92 2.40 -5.57
C THR A 2 22.50 2.69 -6.07
N GLU A 3 22.33 3.66 -6.98
CA GLU A 3 21.02 3.99 -7.58
C GLU A 3 20.37 2.77 -8.26
N LEU A 4 21.15 2.02 -9.06
CA LEU A 4 20.67 0.80 -9.71
C LEU A 4 20.19 -0.25 -8.70
N MET A 5 20.93 -0.42 -7.60
CA MET A 5 20.54 -1.38 -6.57
C MET A 5 19.29 -0.93 -5.82
N ALA A 6 19.11 0.38 -5.58
CA ALA A 6 17.88 0.93 -5.00
C ALA A 6 16.66 0.70 -5.91
N MET A 7 16.82 0.88 -7.22
CA MET A 7 15.77 0.57 -8.20
C MET A 7 15.42 -0.91 -8.21
N PHE A 8 16.43 -1.79 -8.25
CA PHE A 8 16.23 -3.23 -8.24
C PHE A 8 15.48 -3.68 -6.98
N VAL A 9 15.94 -3.22 -5.81
CA VAL A 9 15.28 -3.50 -4.52
C VAL A 9 13.85 -2.97 -4.50
N GLY A 10 13.60 -1.76 -5.02
CA GLY A 10 12.26 -1.19 -5.13
C GLY A 10 11.33 -2.01 -6.02
N ILE A 11 11.81 -2.50 -7.17
CA ILE A 11 11.04 -3.36 -8.08
C ILE A 11 10.73 -4.70 -7.39
N CYS A 12 11.72 -5.33 -6.75
CA CYS A 12 11.48 -6.57 -6.00
C CYS A 12 10.46 -6.38 -4.89
N ALA A 13 10.57 -5.30 -4.11
CA ALA A 13 9.60 -4.97 -3.07
C ALA A 13 8.20 -4.76 -3.66
N ALA A 14 8.08 -4.08 -4.80
CA ALA A 14 6.81 -3.88 -5.48
C ALA A 14 6.17 -5.19 -5.96
N ILE A 15 6.95 -6.09 -6.57
CA ILE A 15 6.46 -7.40 -7.00
C ILE A 15 5.99 -8.23 -5.80
N VAL A 16 6.80 -8.31 -4.74
CA VAL A 16 6.45 -9.06 -3.53
C VAL A 16 5.17 -8.51 -2.90
N MET A 17 5.06 -7.19 -2.76
CA MET A 17 3.86 -6.56 -2.22
C MET A 17 2.64 -6.76 -3.11
N GLY A 18 2.79 -6.70 -4.43
CA GLY A 18 1.69 -7.02 -5.35
C GLY A 18 1.17 -8.45 -5.21
N ILE A 19 2.08 -9.41 -5.00
CA ILE A 19 1.70 -10.81 -4.71
C ILE A 19 0.97 -10.92 -3.37
N VAL A 20 1.50 -10.29 -2.32
CA VAL A 20 0.86 -10.26 -0.99
C VAL A 20 -0.53 -9.63 -1.06
N HIS A 21 -0.67 -8.51 -1.77
CA HIS A 21 -1.94 -7.82 -2.00
C HIS A 21 -2.95 -8.73 -2.69
N HIS A 22 -2.54 -9.42 -3.76
CA HIS A 22 -3.40 -10.37 -4.48
C HIS A 22 -3.97 -11.47 -3.57
N TYR A 23 -3.13 -12.06 -2.72
CA TYR A 23 -3.60 -13.07 -1.75
C TYR A 23 -4.49 -12.46 -0.67
N ALA A 24 -4.21 -11.23 -0.23
CA ALA A 24 -5.05 -10.51 0.72
C ALA A 24 -6.45 -10.23 0.15
N LEU A 25 -6.56 -9.76 -1.11
CA LEU A 25 -7.83 -9.58 -1.81
C LEU A 25 -8.61 -10.90 -1.91
N SER A 26 -7.91 -11.99 -2.25
CA SER A 26 -8.50 -13.33 -2.31
C SER A 26 -9.03 -13.79 -0.95
N GLY A 27 -8.33 -13.43 0.14
CA GLY A 27 -8.78 -13.63 1.51
C GLY A 27 -10.06 -12.85 1.83
N ILE A 28 -10.10 -11.55 1.48
CA ILE A 28 -11.27 -10.69 1.70
C ILE A 28 -12.51 -11.25 1.01
N LEU A 29 -12.39 -11.78 -0.21
CA LEU A 29 -13.51 -12.46 -0.90
C LEU A 29 -14.03 -13.66 -0.12
N LYS A 30 -13.12 -14.49 0.40
CA LYS A 30 -13.47 -15.73 1.10
C LYS A 30 -14.16 -15.48 2.44
N PHE A 31 -13.76 -14.42 3.15
CA PHE A 31 -14.34 -14.06 4.44
C PHE A 31 -15.56 -13.13 4.32
N SER A 32 -15.85 -12.60 3.13
CA SER A 32 -17.06 -11.81 2.90
C SER A 32 -18.30 -12.70 3.11
N PRO A 33 -19.16 -12.40 4.10
CA PRO A 33 -20.30 -13.24 4.41
C PRO A 33 -21.24 -13.32 3.20
N GLN A 34 -21.46 -14.55 2.72
CA GLN A 34 -22.39 -14.86 1.63
C GLN A 34 -23.86 -14.87 2.10
N ARG A 35 -24.11 -14.66 3.39
CA ARG A 35 -25.43 -14.73 4.04
C ARG A 35 -26.17 -13.39 3.95
N SER A 36 -27.49 -13.49 3.88
CA SER A 36 -28.51 -12.51 3.47
C SER A 36 -28.62 -11.21 4.30
N ASP A 37 -27.57 -10.74 4.94
CA ASP A 37 -27.60 -9.48 5.68
C ASP A 37 -27.26 -8.33 4.73
N GLY A 38 -28.26 -7.47 4.49
CA GLY A 38 -28.20 -6.17 3.83
C GLY A 38 -27.07 -5.95 2.81
N SER A 39 -27.41 -5.93 1.52
CA SER A 39 -26.57 -5.50 0.38
C SER A 39 -25.54 -4.40 0.70
N GLY A 40 -25.96 -3.35 1.40
CA GLY A 40 -25.09 -2.23 1.80
C GLY A 40 -24.02 -2.55 2.84
N PHE A 41 -24.29 -3.44 3.80
CA PHE A 41 -23.34 -3.81 4.85
C PHE A 41 -22.10 -4.50 4.26
N ARG A 42 -22.29 -5.35 3.25
CA ARG A 42 -21.19 -6.04 2.55
C ARG A 42 -20.22 -5.06 1.86
N ILE A 43 -20.73 -3.99 1.26
CA ILE A 43 -19.91 -2.97 0.59
C ILE A 43 -19.06 -2.24 1.63
N ILE A 44 -19.67 -1.79 2.74
CA ILE A 44 -18.97 -1.08 3.81
C ILE A 44 -17.89 -1.97 4.43
N LEU A 45 -18.21 -3.23 4.74
CA LEU A 45 -17.24 -4.19 5.28
C LEU A 45 -16.06 -4.41 4.33
N THR A 46 -16.33 -4.51 3.03
CA THR A 46 -15.28 -4.67 2.00
C THR A 46 -14.39 -3.44 1.94
N PHE A 47 -14.97 -2.24 1.91
CA PHE A 47 -14.22 -0.99 1.95
C PHE A 47 -13.34 -0.88 3.21
N SER A 48 -13.90 -1.20 4.39
CA SER A 48 -13.15 -1.18 5.64
C SER A 48 -11.99 -2.19 5.65
N ALA A 49 -12.20 -3.40 5.08
CA ALA A 49 -11.14 -4.40 4.97
C ALA A 49 -10.00 -3.94 4.02
N LEU A 50 -10.34 -3.29 2.91
CA LEU A 50 -9.35 -2.71 1.99
C LEU A 50 -8.57 -1.56 2.64
N LEU A 51 -9.25 -0.69 3.40
CA LEU A 51 -8.58 0.38 4.14
C LEU A 51 -7.56 -0.19 5.14
N LEU A 52 -7.95 -1.19 5.92
CA LEU A 52 -7.04 -1.87 6.86
C LEU A 52 -5.89 -2.55 6.14
N LEU A 53 -6.15 -3.22 5.00
CA LEU A 53 -5.11 -3.82 4.18
C LEU A 53 -4.07 -2.78 3.75
N HIS A 54 -4.49 -1.63 3.22
CA HIS A 54 -3.56 -0.58 2.80
C HIS A 54 -2.76 0.02 3.95
N VAL A 55 -3.36 0.17 5.15
CA VAL A 55 -2.63 0.60 6.34
C VAL A 55 -1.54 -0.42 6.70
N LEU A 56 -1.83 -1.72 6.64
CA LEU A 56 -0.84 -2.77 6.91
C LEU A 56 0.28 -2.79 5.86
N GLU A 57 -0.05 -2.59 4.59
CA GLU A 57 0.92 -2.52 3.49
C GLU A 57 1.87 -1.34 3.68
N LEU A 58 1.32 -0.17 3.98
CA LEU A 58 2.07 1.06 4.27
C LEU A 58 3.01 0.84 5.47
N VAL A 59 2.50 0.29 6.58
CA VAL A 59 3.32 0.04 7.78
C VAL A 59 4.42 -0.98 7.49
N THR A 60 4.13 -2.02 6.71
CA THR A 60 5.12 -3.03 6.31
C THR A 60 6.24 -2.40 5.48
N LEU A 61 5.89 -1.55 4.51
CA LEU A 61 6.87 -0.79 3.73
C LEU A 61 7.67 0.17 4.59
N ALA A 62 7.06 0.80 5.60
CA ALA A 62 7.75 1.71 6.52
C ALA A 62 8.76 0.98 7.42
N VAL A 63 8.41 -0.20 7.92
CA VAL A 63 9.34 -1.08 8.67
C VAL A 63 10.51 -1.48 7.77
N PHE A 64 10.22 -1.93 6.54
CA PHE A 64 11.24 -2.25 5.55
C PHE A 64 12.18 -1.06 5.28
N ASN A 65 11.61 0.13 5.04
CA ASN A 65 12.37 1.34 4.80
C ASN A 65 13.24 1.74 6.00
N THR A 66 12.73 1.56 7.23
CA THR A 66 13.49 1.82 8.46
C THR A 66 14.73 0.92 8.53
N MET A 67 14.60 -0.36 8.17
CA MET A 67 15.73 -1.28 8.10
C MET A 67 16.73 -0.87 7.01
N VAL A 68 16.26 -0.49 5.82
CA VAL A 68 17.11 -0.04 4.70
C VAL A 68 17.90 1.22 5.07
N VAL A 69 17.24 2.20 5.68
CA VAL A 69 17.87 3.47 6.10
C VAL A 69 18.89 3.20 7.20
N ALA A 70 18.53 2.43 8.24
CA ALA A 70 19.42 2.16 9.36
C ALA A 70 20.70 1.38 8.97
N SER A 71 20.60 0.45 8.01
CA SER A 71 21.70 -0.48 7.70
C SER A 71 22.45 -0.17 6.40
N VAL A 72 21.79 0.41 5.39
CA VAL A 72 22.37 0.53 4.05
C VAL A 72 22.47 1.97 3.56
N LEU A 73 21.57 2.84 4.01
CA LEU A 73 21.46 4.24 3.56
C LEU A 73 21.22 5.21 4.74
N PRO A 74 22.17 5.31 5.71
CA PRO A 74 21.98 6.07 6.94
C PRO A 74 21.93 7.59 6.75
N GLN A 75 22.29 8.10 5.57
CA GLN A 75 22.30 9.52 5.21
C GLN A 75 21.16 9.88 4.26
N SER A 76 20.07 9.11 4.25
CA SER A 76 18.94 9.31 3.33
C SER A 76 17.95 10.38 3.76
N PHE A 77 18.03 10.86 5.00
CA PHE A 77 17.17 11.91 5.53
C PHE A 77 18.03 13.13 5.86
N SER A 78 17.52 14.34 5.60
CA SER A 78 18.22 15.59 5.97
C SER A 78 18.54 15.66 7.46
N ASN A 79 17.64 15.13 8.30
CA ASN A 79 17.86 14.91 9.72
C ASN A 79 18.09 13.40 9.96
N SER A 80 19.36 12.99 10.10
CA SER A 80 19.72 11.59 10.38
C SER A 80 20.31 11.44 11.79
N PRO A 81 19.92 10.41 12.56
CA PRO A 81 18.99 9.32 12.19
C PRO A 81 17.51 9.74 12.29
N PRO A 82 16.65 9.34 11.33
CA PRO A 82 15.22 9.62 11.39
C PRO A 82 14.52 8.73 12.44
N MET A 83 13.43 9.23 13.03
CA MET A 83 12.56 8.41 13.85
C MET A 83 11.69 7.49 12.97
N PHE A 84 11.17 6.40 13.54
CA PHE A 84 10.23 5.54 12.81
C PHE A 84 9.01 6.31 12.27
N GLN A 85 8.52 7.30 13.01
CA GLN A 85 7.40 8.14 12.60
C GLN A 85 7.72 8.97 11.35
N ASP A 86 8.96 9.44 11.20
CA ASP A 86 9.41 10.19 10.03
C ASP A 86 9.44 9.29 8.79
N VAL A 87 9.95 8.07 8.94
CA VAL A 87 9.98 7.06 7.87
C VAL A 87 8.56 6.61 7.50
N LEU A 88 7.70 6.40 8.50
CA LEU A 88 6.29 6.04 8.30
C LEU A 88 5.54 7.14 7.54
N TYR A 89 5.73 8.40 7.95
CA TYR A 89 5.13 9.56 7.29
C TYR A 89 5.57 9.66 5.83
N VAL A 90 6.87 9.64 5.56
CA VAL A 90 7.44 9.71 4.20
C VAL A 90 7.00 8.53 3.33
N THR A 91 6.97 7.33 3.90
CA THR A 91 6.49 6.13 3.18
C THR A 91 5.01 6.26 2.85
N GLY A 92 4.19 6.74 3.79
CA GLY A 92 2.75 6.87 3.63
C GLY A 92 2.33 7.90 2.58
N ILE A 93 2.91 9.10 2.60
CA ILE A 93 2.65 10.12 1.58
C ILE A 93 3.17 9.69 0.20
N SER A 94 4.23 8.88 0.13
CA SER A 94 4.73 8.32 -1.12
C SER A 94 3.78 7.25 -1.64
N PHE A 95 3.42 6.26 -0.82
CA PHE A 95 2.49 5.18 -1.15
C PHE A 95 1.12 5.70 -1.59
N SER A 96 0.58 6.71 -0.90
CA SER A 96 -0.68 7.34 -1.27
C SER A 96 -0.56 8.33 -2.44
N THR A 97 0.62 8.48 -3.04
CA THR A 97 0.92 9.40 -4.16
C THR A 97 0.67 10.87 -3.85
N LEU A 98 0.64 11.25 -2.57
CA LEU A 98 0.39 12.63 -2.15
C LEU A 98 1.56 13.56 -2.52
N GLY A 99 2.79 13.06 -2.45
CA GLY A 99 3.99 13.75 -2.97
C GLY A 99 4.48 14.97 -2.17
N TYR A 100 3.78 15.39 -1.13
CA TYR A 100 4.19 16.50 -0.26
C TYR A 100 4.77 15.98 1.06
N SER A 101 6.06 16.23 1.31
CA SER A 101 6.73 15.98 2.58
C SER A 101 7.39 17.26 3.10
N SER A 102 7.27 17.54 4.39
CA SER A 102 8.15 18.50 5.09
C SER A 102 9.54 17.93 5.34
N ILE A 103 9.71 16.62 5.14
CA ILE A 103 10.93 15.86 5.36
C ILE A 103 11.61 15.60 4.02
N GLU A 104 12.82 16.10 3.86
CA GLU A 104 13.58 15.93 2.62
C GLU A 104 14.33 14.59 2.61
N VAL A 105 14.17 13.85 1.50
CA VAL A 105 14.83 12.57 1.26
C VAL A 105 15.87 12.72 0.16
N VAL A 106 17.08 12.23 0.42
CA VAL A 106 18.23 12.37 -0.48
C VAL A 106 18.87 11.04 -0.84
N GLY A 107 19.69 11.09 -1.90
CA GLY A 107 20.45 9.93 -2.38
C GLY A 107 19.58 8.82 -2.98
N PRO A 108 20.11 7.59 -3.10
CA PRO A 108 19.45 6.48 -3.78
C PRO A 108 18.07 6.10 -3.21
N PHE A 109 17.80 6.41 -1.93
CA PHE A 109 16.53 6.08 -1.28
C PHE A 109 15.33 6.78 -1.94
N ARG A 110 15.52 7.96 -2.55
CA ARG A 110 14.45 8.64 -3.31
C ARG A 110 13.93 7.81 -4.48
N LEU A 111 14.80 7.02 -5.13
CA LEU A 111 14.41 6.14 -6.25
C LEU A 111 13.60 4.94 -5.75
N LEU A 112 13.96 4.42 -4.57
CA LEU A 112 13.19 3.37 -3.92
C LEU A 112 11.79 3.89 -3.53
N LEU A 113 11.70 5.07 -2.90
CA LEU A 113 10.41 5.70 -2.58
C LEU A 113 9.57 6.01 -3.81
N MET A 114 10.19 6.46 -4.91
CA MET A 114 9.51 6.66 -6.19
C MET A 114 8.84 5.38 -6.68
N LEU A 115 9.53 4.23 -6.60
CA LEU A 115 8.96 2.95 -6.98
C LEU A 115 7.88 2.48 -6.00
N GLN A 116 8.00 2.77 -4.70
CA GLN A 116 6.94 2.50 -3.73
C GLN A 116 5.70 3.39 -3.94
N SER A 117 5.87 4.60 -4.46
CA SER A 117 4.76 5.46 -4.89
C SER A 117 4.01 4.85 -6.08
N LEU A 118 4.74 4.36 -7.09
CA LEU A 118 4.14 3.63 -8.21
C LEU A 118 3.42 2.35 -7.73
N LEU A 119 4.03 1.59 -6.83
CA LEU A 119 3.40 0.43 -6.19
C LEU A 119 2.08 0.82 -5.53
N GLY A 120 2.08 1.83 -4.66
CA GLY A 120 0.90 2.26 -3.94
C GLY A 120 -0.23 2.70 -4.88
N PHE A 121 0.08 3.43 -5.95
CA PHE A 121 -0.86 3.74 -7.02
C PHE A 121 -1.51 2.47 -7.61
N MET A 122 -0.70 1.47 -7.94
CA MET A 122 -1.19 0.21 -8.51
C MET A 122 -2.07 -0.57 -7.53
N LEU A 123 -1.71 -0.64 -6.25
CA LEU A 123 -2.49 -1.37 -5.23
C LEU A 123 -3.83 -0.68 -4.94
N LEU A 124 -3.82 0.66 -4.81
CA LEU A 124 -5.04 1.45 -4.58
C LEU A 124 -6.01 1.35 -5.77
N THR A 125 -5.51 1.43 -7.01
CA THR A 125 -6.34 1.30 -8.21
C THR A 125 -6.88 -0.12 -8.39
N TRP A 126 -6.07 -1.15 -8.13
CA TRP A 126 -6.55 -2.54 -8.13
C TRP A 126 -7.64 -2.74 -7.08
N SER A 127 -7.46 -2.23 -5.86
CA SER A 127 -8.47 -2.29 -4.80
C SER A 127 -9.78 -1.57 -5.16
N ALA A 128 -9.70 -0.44 -5.86
CA ALA A 128 -10.88 0.25 -6.37
C ALA A 128 -11.66 -0.61 -7.39
N THR A 129 -10.96 -1.28 -8.33
CA THR A 129 -11.62 -2.19 -9.29
C THR A 129 -12.24 -3.42 -8.62
N PHE A 130 -11.63 -3.89 -7.53
CA PHE A 130 -12.15 -4.96 -6.70
C PHE A 130 -13.43 -4.54 -5.97
N LEU A 131 -13.41 -3.38 -5.32
CA LEU A 131 -14.59 -2.83 -4.64
C LEU A 131 -15.74 -2.56 -5.64
N TYR A 132 -15.42 -2.04 -6.82
CA TYR A 132 -16.40 -1.85 -7.89
C TYR A 132 -17.09 -3.16 -8.27
N SER A 133 -16.33 -4.24 -8.40
CA SER A 133 -16.87 -5.57 -8.69
C SER A 133 -17.79 -6.08 -7.57
N ALA A 134 -17.46 -5.80 -6.31
CA ALA A 134 -18.32 -6.12 -5.17
C ALA A 134 -19.63 -5.32 -5.19
N CYS A 135 -19.56 -4.02 -5.49
CA CYS A 135 -20.74 -3.16 -5.66
C CYS A 135 -21.64 -3.66 -6.81
N GLN A 136 -21.05 -4.02 -7.95
CA GLN A 136 -21.79 -4.49 -9.12
C GLN A 136 -22.60 -5.76 -8.82
N GLN A 137 -22.00 -6.74 -8.15
CA GLN A 137 -22.70 -7.97 -7.73
C GLN A 137 -23.91 -7.66 -6.84
N VAL A 138 -23.73 -6.71 -5.92
CA VAL A 138 -24.78 -6.29 -5.00
C VAL A 138 -25.94 -5.59 -5.73
N TRP A 139 -25.63 -4.67 -6.65
CA TRP A 139 -26.66 -3.94 -7.42
C TRP A 139 -27.40 -4.81 -8.42
N GLN A 140 -26.74 -5.81 -9.02
CA GLN A 140 -27.41 -6.78 -9.89
C GLN A 140 -28.46 -7.59 -9.11
N LYS A 141 -28.08 -8.13 -7.95
CA LYS A 141 -29.02 -8.87 -7.11
C LYS A 141 -30.24 -8.05 -6.70
N ALA A 142 -30.05 -6.77 -6.37
CA ALA A 142 -31.14 -5.87 -6.00
C ALA A 142 -32.07 -5.46 -7.18
N LYS A 143 -31.67 -5.70 -8.44
CA LYS A 143 -32.52 -5.48 -9.61
C LYS A 143 -33.37 -6.70 -9.98
N ASP A 144 -32.90 -7.88 -9.59
CA ASP A 144 -33.55 -9.16 -9.88
C ASP A 144 -34.61 -9.53 -8.81
N ASP A 145 -34.57 -8.86 -7.65
CA ASP A 145 -35.55 -8.91 -6.55
C ASP A 145 -36.67 -7.85 -6.74
#